data_AF-A0A1I3RD32-F1
#
_entry.id   AF-A0A1I3RD32-F1
#
_cell.length_a   1.000
_cell.length_b   1.000
_cell.length_c   1.000
_cell.angle_alpha   90.00
_cell.angle_beta   90.00
_cell.angle_gamma   90.00
#
_symmetry.space_group_name_H-M   'P 1'
#
loop_
_entity.id
_entity.type
_entity.pdbx_description
1 polymer ?
#
loop_
_entity_poly.entity_id
_entity_poly.type
_entity_poly.pdbx_seq_one_letter_code
_entity_poly.pdbx_strand_id
1 'polypeptide(L)'
;MKGKKTRMKRASVDIEETSYLPAIMKQLEELVSYEVLIGMKADDPETAIAGAVNEFGSEKQGIPARPFIRSSANKVNLAVTKVAKEHLKRLATGSLNVHAMLQEIGALGTAKMLANFDKVNGPALSPIYAKRKQGTKLLVDTDKLREAISFEVQKRATFKSKSWGKLPKKGRRG
;
A
#
# COMPACT_ATOMS: atom_id res chain seq x y z
N MET A 1 -2.45 11.08 -29.87
CA MET A 1 -2.60 10.62 -28.47
C MET A 1 -1.98 11.65 -27.52
N LYS A 2 -2.75 12.34 -26.67
CA LYS A 2 -2.22 13.30 -25.68
C LYS A 2 -1.74 12.53 -24.45
N GLY A 3 -0.43 12.48 -24.23
CA GLY A 3 0.16 11.92 -23.01
C GLY A 3 -0.32 12.67 -21.77
N LYS A 4 -0.95 11.97 -20.83
CA LYS A 4 -1.31 12.53 -19.52
C LYS A 4 -0.01 12.92 -18.79
N LYS A 5 0.24 14.22 -18.67
CA LYS A 5 1.31 14.75 -17.82
C LYS A 5 0.90 14.56 -16.36
N THR A 6 1.45 13.53 -15.71
CA THR A 6 1.29 13.30 -14.27
C THR A 6 1.98 14.43 -13.51
N ARG A 7 1.21 15.42 -13.03
CA ARG A 7 1.73 16.49 -12.18
C ARG A 7 1.96 15.95 -10.77
N MET A 8 3.19 15.53 -10.46
CA MET A 8 3.58 15.23 -9.08
C MET A 8 3.61 16.54 -8.27
N LYS A 9 2.66 16.72 -7.34
CA LYS A 9 2.76 17.75 -6.30
C LYS A 9 3.82 17.31 -5.29
N ARG A 10 5.03 17.89 -5.38
CA ARG A 10 6.08 17.76 -4.36
C ARG A 10 5.60 18.44 -3.07
N ALA A 11 5.87 17.83 -1.92
CA ALA A 11 5.62 18.49 -0.63
C ALA A 11 6.66 19.59 -0.43
N SER A 12 6.23 20.80 -0.07
CA SER A 12 7.11 21.87 0.37
C SER A 12 7.40 21.67 1.85
N VAL A 13 8.66 21.46 2.20
CA VAL A 13 9.13 21.39 3.59
C VAL A 13 10.17 22.49 3.74
N ASP A 14 9.88 23.45 4.62
CA ASP A 14 10.82 24.50 4.99
C ASP A 14 11.79 23.95 6.05
N ILE A 15 13.09 24.09 5.80
CA ILE A 15 14.18 23.59 6.66
C ILE A 15 14.87 24.82 7.26
N GLU A 16 14.85 24.94 8.58
CA GLU A 16 15.49 26.06 9.32
C GLU A 16 16.96 25.75 9.65
N GLU A 17 17.79 26.75 9.96
CA GLU A 17 19.22 26.60 10.30
C GLU A 17 19.50 25.67 11.50
N THR A 18 18.50 25.47 12.37
CA THR A 18 18.54 24.51 13.50
C THR A 18 18.29 23.06 13.09
N SER A 19 17.90 22.83 11.83
CA SER A 19 17.63 21.50 11.31
C SER A 19 18.94 20.76 11.03
N TYR A 20 19.23 19.73 11.82
CA TYR A 20 20.43 18.93 11.65
C TYR A 20 20.35 18.07 10.37
N LEU A 21 20.90 18.59 9.26
CA LEU A 21 20.90 17.95 7.94
C LEU A 21 21.31 16.46 7.96
N PRO A 22 22.31 16.02 8.74
CA PRO A 22 22.66 14.60 8.79
C PRO A 22 21.56 13.70 9.38
N ALA A 23 20.75 14.19 10.34
CA ALA A 23 19.62 13.40 10.85
C ALA A 23 18.50 13.27 9.82
N ILE A 24 18.21 14.33 9.07
CA ILE A 24 17.22 14.30 7.97
C ILE A 24 17.68 13.31 6.90
N MET A 25 18.97 13.34 6.52
CA MET A 25 19.55 12.38 5.57
C MET A 25 19.39 10.93 6.04
N LYS A 26 19.68 10.65 7.31
CA LYS A 26 19.50 9.31 7.89
C LYS A 26 18.04 8.84 7.83
N GLN A 27 17.08 9.71 8.13
CA GLN A 27 15.65 9.38 8.04
C GLN A 27 15.20 9.13 6.60
N LEU A 28 15.74 9.89 5.63
CA LEU A 28 15.46 9.65 4.22
C LEU A 28 16.04 8.31 3.74
N GLU A 29 17.26 7.97 4.15
CA GLU A 29 17.87 6.66 3.87
C GLU A 29 17.03 5.52 4.44
N GLU A 30 16.54 5.68 5.68
CA GLU A 30 15.65 4.72 6.32
C GLU A 30 14.32 4.60 5.57
N LEU A 31 13.68 5.71 5.18
CA LEU A 31 12.45 5.68 4.39
C LEU A 31 12.58 4.94 3.07
N VAL A 32 13.72 5.07 2.39
CA VAL A 32 13.96 4.39 1.11
C VAL A 32 14.31 2.91 1.31
N SER A 33 14.84 2.56 2.48
CA SER A 33 15.25 1.19 2.82
C SER A 33 14.08 0.28 3.19
N TYR A 34 12.92 0.84 3.53
CA TYR A 34 11.74 0.08 3.96
C TYR A 34 10.56 0.27 3.00
N GLU A 35 9.64 -0.67 3.03
CA GLU A 35 8.36 -0.61 2.34
C GLU A 35 7.25 -1.23 3.18
N VAL A 36 6.01 -0.87 2.86
CA VAL A 36 4.81 -1.43 3.49
C VAL A 36 4.08 -2.26 2.45
N LEU A 37 3.96 -3.56 2.71
CA LEU A 37 3.12 -4.46 1.94
C LEU A 37 1.75 -4.55 2.61
N ILE A 38 0.69 -4.35 1.84
CA ILE A 38 -0.69 -4.46 2.32
C ILE A 38 -1.40 -5.46 1.41
N GLY A 39 -2.02 -6.47 2.01
CA GLY A 39 -2.66 -7.53 1.24
C GLY A 39 -3.27 -8.59 2.12
N MET A 40 -3.43 -9.78 1.55
CA MET A 40 -3.94 -10.94 2.25
C MET A 40 -2.80 -11.93 2.50
N LYS A 41 -2.63 -12.34 3.75
CA LYS A 41 -1.70 -13.37 4.18
C LYS A 41 -2.50 -14.51 4.77
N ALA A 42 -2.53 -15.64 4.06
CA ALA A 42 -3.22 -16.84 4.50
C ALA A 42 -2.20 -17.82 5.09
N ASP A 43 -2.54 -18.40 6.25
CA ASP A 43 -1.71 -19.41 6.90
C ASP A 43 -1.97 -20.82 6.35
N ASP A 44 -3.09 -21.02 5.66
CA ASP A 44 -3.49 -22.28 5.06
C ASP A 44 -3.79 -22.17 3.55
N PRO A 45 -3.62 -23.26 2.78
CA PRO A 45 -3.86 -23.27 1.34
C PRO A 45 -5.31 -22.97 0.95
N GLU A 46 -6.30 -23.34 1.77
CA GLU A 46 -7.72 -23.19 1.43
C GLU A 46 -8.10 -21.71 1.41
N THR A 47 -7.69 -20.96 2.44
CA THR A 47 -7.88 -19.51 2.52
C THR A 47 -7.13 -18.79 1.40
N ALA A 48 -5.91 -19.25 1.06
CA ALA A 48 -5.15 -18.69 -0.05
C ALA A 48 -5.88 -18.87 -1.39
N ILE A 49 -6.40 -20.07 -1.64
CA ILE A 49 -7.18 -20.39 -2.85
C ILE A 49 -8.48 -19.58 -2.88
N ALA A 50 -9.21 -19.53 -1.78
CA ALA A 50 -10.46 -18.76 -1.68
C ALA A 50 -10.23 -17.27 -1.99
N GLY A 51 -9.14 -16.68 -1.47
CA GLY A 51 -8.76 -15.32 -1.78
C GLY A 51 -8.37 -15.12 -3.24
N ALA A 52 -7.61 -16.06 -3.83
CA ALA A 52 -7.24 -16.02 -5.25
C ALA A 52 -8.48 -16.13 -6.17
N VAL A 53 -9.39 -17.05 -5.87
CA VAL A 53 -10.66 -17.21 -6.62
C VAL A 53 -11.53 -15.97 -6.48
N ASN A 54 -11.62 -15.36 -5.29
CA ASN A 54 -12.34 -14.10 -5.12
C ASN A 54 -11.66 -12.96 -5.91
N GLU A 55 -10.34 -12.82 -5.87
CA GLU A 55 -9.63 -11.72 -6.53
C GLU A 55 -9.63 -11.82 -8.06
N PHE A 56 -9.49 -13.02 -8.61
CA PHE A 56 -9.28 -13.26 -10.05
C PHE A 56 -10.42 -14.01 -10.74
N GLY A 57 -11.33 -14.62 -9.99
CA GLY A 57 -12.35 -15.52 -10.52
C GLY A 57 -11.80 -16.89 -10.90
N SER A 58 -12.67 -17.73 -11.44
CA SER A 58 -12.35 -19.04 -12.01
C SER A 58 -13.24 -19.30 -13.20
N GLU A 59 -12.67 -19.19 -14.41
CA GLU A 59 -13.39 -19.42 -15.66
C GLU A 59 -13.89 -20.86 -15.77
N LYS A 60 -13.04 -21.83 -15.42
CA LYS A 60 -13.37 -23.26 -15.42
C LYS A 60 -14.58 -23.60 -14.52
N GLN A 61 -14.78 -22.85 -13.44
CA GLN A 61 -15.89 -23.06 -12.50
C GLN A 61 -17.03 -22.04 -12.67
N GLY A 62 -16.97 -21.15 -13.68
CA GLY A 62 -17.95 -20.10 -13.88
C GLY A 62 -18.07 -19.11 -12.71
N ILE A 63 -17.00 -18.96 -11.93
CA ILE A 63 -16.96 -18.04 -10.77
C ILE A 63 -16.40 -16.70 -11.26
N PRO A 64 -17.16 -15.61 -11.20
CA PRO A 64 -16.65 -14.32 -11.64
C PRO A 64 -15.71 -13.71 -10.58
N ALA A 65 -14.77 -12.89 -11.06
CA ALA A 65 -13.84 -12.15 -10.20
C ALA A 65 -14.58 -11.07 -9.37
N ARG A 66 -14.25 -11.00 -8.09
CA ARG A 66 -14.71 -10.01 -7.11
C ARG A 66 -13.50 -9.35 -6.46
N PRO A 67 -12.74 -8.53 -7.23
CA PRO A 67 -11.47 -8.00 -6.76
C PRO A 67 -11.69 -7.11 -5.54
N PHE A 68 -10.98 -7.38 -4.46
CA PHE A 68 -11.00 -6.58 -3.23
C PHE A 68 -9.62 -5.97 -2.94
N ILE A 69 -8.54 -6.62 -3.39
CA ILE A 69 -7.18 -6.09 -3.31
C ILE A 69 -6.97 -5.06 -4.41
N ARG A 70 -7.14 -5.44 -5.69
CA ARG A 70 -6.92 -4.50 -6.81
C ARG A 70 -7.86 -3.30 -6.77
N SER A 71 -9.12 -3.52 -6.39
CA SER A 71 -10.11 -2.44 -6.32
C SER A 71 -9.88 -1.48 -5.15
N SER A 72 -9.17 -1.90 -4.09
CA SER A 72 -8.80 -1.03 -2.97
C SER A 72 -7.50 -0.25 -3.23
N ALA A 73 -6.60 -0.73 -4.09
CA ALA A 73 -5.27 -0.15 -4.32
C ALA A 73 -5.30 1.36 -4.59
N ASN A 74 -6.18 1.84 -5.46
CA ASN A 74 -6.30 3.28 -5.76
C ASN A 74 -6.76 4.10 -4.54
N LYS A 75 -7.70 3.57 -3.76
CA LYS A 75 -8.23 4.22 -2.54
C LYS A 75 -7.17 4.30 -1.45
N VAL A 76 -6.41 3.22 -1.28
CA VAL A 76 -5.28 3.13 -0.37
C VAL A 76 -4.20 4.13 -0.79
N ASN A 77 -3.76 4.13 -2.04
CA ASN A 77 -2.72 5.03 -2.55
C ASN A 77 -3.04 6.51 -2.31
N LEU A 78 -4.29 6.93 -2.52
CA LEU A 78 -4.72 8.31 -2.27
C LEU A 78 -4.62 8.66 -0.78
N ALA A 79 -5.12 7.79 0.10
CA ALA A 79 -5.09 8.00 1.55
C ALA A 79 -3.65 8.02 2.08
N VAL A 80 -2.82 7.06 1.66
CA VAL A 80 -1.40 6.96 2.02
C VAL A 80 -0.63 8.18 1.55
N THR A 81 -0.85 8.65 0.31
CA THR A 81 -0.17 9.84 -0.20
C THR A 81 -0.48 11.09 0.63
N LYS A 82 -1.72 11.22 1.11
CA LYS A 82 -2.13 12.34 1.97
C LYS A 82 -1.40 12.29 3.30
N VAL A 83 -1.51 11.17 4.01
CA VAL A 83 -0.90 10.98 5.34
C VAL A 83 0.62 11.06 5.28
N ALA A 84 1.24 10.49 4.23
CA ALA A 84 2.67 10.59 4.05
C ALA A 84 3.15 12.04 3.93
N LYS A 85 2.41 12.90 3.20
CA LYS A 85 2.76 14.32 3.06
C LYS A 85 2.63 15.09 4.36
N GLU A 86 1.60 14.81 5.16
CA GLU A 86 1.38 15.43 6.46
C GLU A 86 2.52 15.08 7.44
N HIS A 87 3.02 13.85 7.36
CA HIS A 87 4.10 13.38 8.23
C HIS A 87 5.51 13.79 7.80
N LEU A 88 5.73 14.25 6.57
CA LEU A 88 7.06 14.68 6.11
C LEU A 88 7.67 15.79 6.96
N LYS A 89 6.86 16.79 7.37
CA LYS A 89 7.35 17.86 8.26
C LYS A 89 7.76 17.30 9.63
N ARG A 90 6.98 16.36 10.15
CA ARG A 90 7.21 15.73 11.46
C ARG A 90 8.45 14.84 11.47
N LEU A 91 8.70 14.15 10.35
CA LEU A 91 9.96 13.45 10.14
C LEU A 91 11.13 14.43 10.14
N ALA A 92 11.08 15.48 9.31
CA ALA A 92 12.17 16.45 9.17
C ALA A 92 12.57 17.12 10.49
N THR A 93 11.62 17.34 11.41
CA THR A 93 11.88 17.90 12.74
C THR A 93 12.24 16.86 13.81
N GLY A 94 12.30 15.57 13.47
CA GLY A 94 12.60 14.48 14.40
C GLY A 94 11.45 14.10 15.34
N SER A 95 10.29 14.75 15.24
CA SER A 95 9.10 14.49 16.08
C SER A 95 8.35 13.19 15.75
N LEU A 96 8.74 12.52 14.66
CA LEU A 96 8.20 11.24 14.23
C LEU A 96 9.35 10.35 13.75
N ASN A 97 9.30 9.06 14.10
CA ASN A 97 10.20 8.05 13.55
C ASN A 97 9.60 7.46 12.26
N VAL A 98 10.46 7.17 11.28
CA VAL A 98 10.13 6.48 10.03
C VAL A 98 9.31 5.21 10.26
N HIS A 99 9.73 4.33 11.18
CA HIS A 99 9.02 3.09 11.44
C HIS A 99 7.59 3.35 11.94
N ALA A 100 7.40 4.33 12.84
CA ALA A 100 6.07 4.71 13.32
C ALA A 100 5.17 5.24 12.18
N MET A 101 5.72 6.05 11.27
CA MET A 101 5.01 6.51 10.08
C MET A 101 4.61 5.34 9.16
N LEU A 102 5.50 4.38 8.94
CA LEU A 102 5.22 3.21 8.10
C LEU A 102 4.15 2.29 8.72
N GLN A 103 4.17 2.12 10.04
CA GLN A 103 3.13 1.41 10.78
C GLN A 103 1.76 2.10 10.62
N GLU A 104 1.70 3.42 10.73
CA GLU A 104 0.47 4.18 10.53
C GLU A 104 -0.06 4.06 9.10
N ILE A 105 0.83 4.13 8.11
CA ILE A 105 0.50 3.91 6.69
C ILE A 105 -0.08 2.50 6.48
N GLY A 106 0.54 1.48 7.07
CA GLY A 106 0.07 0.09 7.02
C GLY A 106 -1.32 -0.07 7.61
N ALA A 107 -1.52 0.42 8.83
CA ALA A 107 -2.80 0.37 9.52
C ALA A 107 -3.92 1.08 8.73
N LEU A 108 -3.64 2.27 8.19
CA LEU A 108 -4.58 3.00 7.33
C LEU A 108 -4.92 2.22 6.07
N GLY A 109 -3.90 1.68 5.40
CA GLY A 109 -4.05 0.90 4.18
C GLY A 109 -4.92 -0.34 4.40
N THR A 110 -4.62 -1.11 5.45
CA THR A 110 -5.41 -2.26 5.91
C THR A 110 -6.85 -1.87 6.20
N ALA A 111 -7.08 -0.79 6.96
CA ALA A 111 -8.43 -0.31 7.26
C ALA A 111 -9.23 0.05 5.99
N LYS A 112 -8.59 0.67 5.00
CA LYS A 112 -9.23 0.99 3.71
C LYS A 112 -9.48 -0.26 2.86
N MET A 113 -8.59 -1.24 2.89
CA MET A 113 -8.79 -2.52 2.20
C MET A 113 -9.94 -3.31 2.83
N LEU A 114 -10.01 -3.40 4.16
CA LEU A 114 -11.13 -3.99 4.90
C LEU A 114 -12.46 -3.30 4.57
N ALA A 115 -12.50 -1.97 4.62
CA ALA A 115 -13.69 -1.21 4.26
C ALA A 115 -14.11 -1.41 2.79
N ASN A 116 -13.17 -1.74 1.91
CA ASN A 116 -13.47 -2.07 0.51
C ASN A 116 -13.98 -3.51 0.38
N PHE A 117 -13.33 -4.45 1.07
CA PHE A 117 -13.73 -5.85 1.16
C PHE A 117 -15.17 -6.01 1.65
N ASP A 118 -15.54 -5.28 2.71
CA ASP A 118 -16.90 -5.26 3.28
C ASP A 118 -17.95 -4.67 2.31
N LYS A 119 -17.51 -3.97 1.25
CA LYS A 119 -18.35 -3.32 0.23
C LYS A 119 -18.35 -4.04 -1.13
N VAL A 120 -17.63 -5.16 -1.28
CA VAL A 120 -17.55 -5.86 -2.56
C VAL A 120 -18.91 -6.52 -2.85
N ASN A 121 -19.65 -5.85 -3.74
CA ASN A 121 -21.06 -6.15 -4.03
C ASN A 121 -21.31 -6.58 -5.48
N GLY A 122 -20.26 -6.86 -6.26
CA GLY A 122 -20.44 -7.33 -7.64
C GLY A 122 -19.22 -8.05 -8.22
N PRO A 123 -19.44 -8.86 -9.26
CA PRO A 123 -20.75 -9.22 -9.82
C PRO A 123 -21.51 -10.22 -8.93
N ALA A 124 -22.84 -10.21 -9.05
CA ALA A 124 -23.73 -11.07 -8.28
C ALA A 124 -23.40 -12.56 -8.47
N LEU A 125 -23.85 -13.39 -7.54
CA LEU A 125 -23.80 -14.85 -7.73
C LEU A 125 -24.74 -15.25 -8.87
N SER A 126 -24.41 -16.35 -9.56
CA SER A 126 -25.35 -16.90 -10.53
C SER A 126 -26.67 -17.29 -9.83
N PRO A 127 -27.83 -17.24 -10.50
CA PRO A 127 -29.11 -17.54 -9.87
C PRO A 127 -29.15 -18.92 -9.20
N ILE A 128 -28.45 -19.91 -9.77
CA ILE A 128 -28.35 -21.26 -9.23
C ILE A 128 -27.56 -21.26 -7.91
N TYR A 129 -26.41 -20.59 -7.85
CA TYR A 129 -25.61 -20.48 -6.63
C TYR A 129 -26.26 -19.59 -5.58
N ALA A 130 -26.94 -18.52 -5.99
CA ALA A 130 -27.67 -17.63 -5.09
C ALA A 130 -28.79 -18.36 -4.33
N LYS A 131 -29.48 -19.33 -4.98
CA LYS A 131 -30.49 -20.18 -4.34
C LYS A 131 -29.91 -21.18 -3.33
N ARG A 132 -28.65 -21.60 -3.52
CA ARG A 132 -27.98 -22.60 -2.68
C ARG A 132 -27.20 -21.97 -1.52
N LYS A 133 -26.69 -20.75 -1.72
CA LYS A 133 -25.87 -20.06 -0.72
C LYS A 133 -26.76 -19.54 0.40
N GLN A 134 -26.38 -19.86 1.63
CA GLN A 134 -26.92 -19.21 2.82
C GLN A 134 -26.13 -17.92 3.08
N GLY A 135 -26.80 -16.77 3.11
CA GLY A 135 -26.20 -15.47 3.38
C GLY A 135 -26.12 -14.54 2.17
N THR A 136 -25.95 -13.25 2.47
CA THR A 136 -26.02 -12.14 1.48
C THR A 136 -24.65 -11.69 0.98
N LYS A 137 -23.56 -12.05 1.67
CA LYS A 137 -22.20 -11.69 1.23
C LYS A 137 -21.86 -12.40 -0.07
N LEU A 138 -21.18 -11.73 -0.99
CA LEU A 138 -20.81 -12.33 -2.28
C LEU A 138 -19.52 -13.14 -2.22
N LEU A 139 -18.59 -12.74 -1.37
CA LEU A 139 -17.31 -13.44 -1.20
C LEU A 139 -17.54 -14.79 -0.51
N VAL A 140 -16.72 -15.78 -0.89
CA VAL A 140 -16.63 -17.08 -0.20
C VAL A 140 -15.71 -16.92 1.02
N ASP A 141 -15.98 -17.64 2.12
CA ASP A 141 -15.17 -17.65 3.35
C ASP A 141 -14.78 -16.26 3.87
N THR A 142 -15.78 -15.38 3.88
CA THR A 142 -15.56 -13.94 4.04
C THR A 142 -14.85 -13.60 5.35
N ASP A 143 -15.14 -14.31 6.44
CA ASP A 143 -14.59 -13.95 7.75
C ASP A 143 -13.11 -14.36 7.85
N LYS A 144 -12.73 -15.57 7.43
CA LYS A 144 -11.33 -16.00 7.33
C LYS A 144 -10.52 -15.10 6.40
N LEU A 145 -11.06 -14.77 5.23
CA LEU A 145 -10.38 -13.87 4.29
C LEU A 145 -10.23 -12.46 4.84
N ARG A 146 -11.21 -11.98 5.60
CA ARG A 146 -11.16 -10.67 6.25
C ARG A 146 -10.08 -10.64 7.32
N GLU A 147 -9.97 -11.69 8.13
CA GLU A 147 -8.94 -11.85 9.17
C GLU A 147 -7.53 -11.99 8.56
N ALA A 148 -7.42 -12.58 7.37
CA ALA A 148 -6.18 -12.70 6.62
C ALA A 148 -5.67 -11.36 6.02
N ILE A 149 -6.50 -10.31 5.99
CA ILE A 149 -6.07 -8.99 5.49
C ILE A 149 -5.18 -8.31 6.53
N SER A 150 -3.92 -8.10 6.18
CA SER A 150 -2.89 -7.56 7.06
C SER A 150 -1.89 -6.69 6.30
N PHE A 151 -0.92 -6.16 7.02
CA PHE A 151 0.22 -5.46 6.43
C PHE A 151 1.52 -5.91 7.07
N GLU A 152 2.62 -5.69 6.36
CA GLU A 152 3.97 -5.95 6.83
C GLU A 152 4.89 -4.78 6.46
N VAL A 153 5.68 -4.31 7.41
CA VAL A 153 6.76 -3.35 7.16
C VAL A 153 8.06 -4.13 7.03
N GLN A 154 8.62 -4.16 5.82
CA GLN A 154 9.82 -4.94 5.51
C GLN A 154 10.90 -4.09 4.87
N LYS A 155 12.15 -4.59 4.90
CA LYS A 155 13.23 -3.98 4.12
C LYS A 155 12.98 -4.21 2.64
N ARG A 156 13.13 -3.15 1.85
CA ARG A 156 13.04 -3.24 0.39
C ARG A 156 14.20 -4.06 -0.14
N ALA A 157 13.89 -5.14 -0.87
CA ALA A 157 14.88 -6.08 -1.39
C ALA A 157 15.93 -5.47 -2.36
N THR A 158 15.69 -4.27 -2.89
CA THR A 158 16.50 -3.65 -3.96
C THR A 158 17.25 -2.37 -3.56
N PHE A 159 17.36 -2.00 -2.28
CA PHE A 159 18.15 -0.81 -1.92
C PHE A 159 19.67 -1.08 -2.00
N LYS A 160 20.23 -1.00 -3.21
CA LYS A 160 21.69 -0.85 -3.40
C LYS A 160 22.06 0.59 -3.04
N SER A 161 22.68 0.80 -1.89
CA SER A 161 23.18 2.09 -1.38
C SER A 161 24.22 2.81 -2.28
N LYS A 162 24.49 2.32 -3.49
CA LYS A 162 25.42 2.96 -4.43
C LYS A 162 24.74 4.14 -5.12
N SER A 163 24.89 5.36 -4.58
CA SER A 163 25.12 6.60 -5.38
C SER A 163 25.00 7.93 -4.62
N TRP A 164 24.82 7.99 -3.30
CA TRP A 164 24.79 9.29 -2.60
C TRP A 164 26.18 9.76 -2.12
N GLY A 165 27.19 9.57 -2.98
CA GLY A 165 28.58 9.88 -2.67
C GLY A 165 29.39 10.18 -3.92
N LYS A 166 29.02 11.23 -4.65
CA LYS A 166 29.90 12.07 -5.49
C LYS A 166 29.07 13.21 -6.07
N LEU A 167 29.01 14.33 -5.34
CA LEU A 167 28.73 15.62 -5.99
C LEU A 167 29.76 15.79 -7.12
N PRO A 168 29.35 16.08 -8.36
CA PRO A 168 30.30 16.37 -9.42
C PRO A 168 31.12 17.58 -8.99
N LYS A 169 32.44 17.41 -8.84
CA LYS A 169 33.35 18.54 -8.68
C LYS A 169 33.15 19.42 -9.92
N LYS A 170 32.55 20.60 -9.73
CA LYS A 170 32.50 21.66 -10.75
C LYS A 170 33.94 21.87 -11.23
N GLY A 171 34.22 21.50 -12.48
CA GLY A 171 35.45 21.86 -13.15
C GLY A 171 35.52 23.38 -13.20
N ARG A 172 36.49 23.94 -12.49
CA ARG A 172 36.96 25.31 -12.67
C ARG A 172 37.54 25.36 -14.09
N ARG A 173 36.84 25.99 -15.02
CA ARG A 173 37.47 26.42 -16.28
C ARG A 173 38.21 27.72 -15.94
N GLY A 174 39.54 27.63 -15.92
CA GLY A 174 40.41 28.77 -16.17
C GLY A 174 40.46 29.07 -17.65
#